data_AF-A0AAV0FU48-F1
#
_entry.id   AF-A0AAV0FU48-F1
#
_cell.length_a   1.000
_cell.length_b   1.000
_cell.length_c   1.000
_cell.angle_alpha   90.00
_cell.angle_beta   90.00
_cell.angle_gamma   90.00
#
_symmetry.space_group_name_H-M   'P 1'
#
loop_
_entity.id
_entity.type
_entity.pdbx_description
1 polymer ?
#
loop_
_entity_poly.entity_id
_entity_poly.type
_entity_poly.pdbx_seq_one_letter_code
_entity_poly.pdbx_strand_id
1 'polypeptide(L)'
;MQGKLQFDWLGDQKRTLTRGYHLCAICWTKQTQAARAGSVYECEEYLSMLDYDDPEIRRYLERIGYDKWSRAYASRNRYSVMMSNNAESLNAVVVTAREYPICKLIEFIVGTMQKWFCDRREAAAANESRLSAHFESQLILSQANAAVMQ
;
A
#
# COMPACT_ATOMS: atom_id res chain seq x y z
N MET A 1 16.49 -2.78 -8.06
CA MET A 1 15.78 -3.51 -9.13
C MET A 1 14.40 -4.04 -8.70
N GLN A 2 13.71 -3.39 -7.75
CA GLN A 2 12.38 -3.82 -7.27
C GLN A 2 11.21 -3.11 -7.99
N GLY A 3 11.47 -1.98 -8.68
CA GLY A 3 10.42 -1.23 -9.38
C GLY A 3 9.99 -1.82 -10.73
N LYS A 4 10.82 -2.67 -11.35
CA LYS A 4 10.53 -3.21 -12.69
C LYS A 4 9.48 -4.33 -12.64
N LEU A 5 9.53 -5.18 -11.62
CA LEU A 5 8.60 -6.31 -11.48
C LEU A 5 7.16 -5.89 -11.17
N GLN A 6 6.94 -4.75 -10.50
CA GLN A 6 5.59 -4.24 -10.22
C GLN A 6 4.98 -3.45 -11.39
N PHE A 7 5.81 -2.74 -12.17
CA PHE A 7 5.37 -2.04 -13.38
C PHE A 7 5.17 -2.99 -14.57
N ASP A 8 6.03 -4.00 -14.73
CA ASP A 8 5.88 -5.03 -15.76
C ASP A 8 4.56 -5.80 -15.55
N TRP A 9 4.13 -6.01 -14.31
CA TRP A 9 2.85 -6.68 -13.98
C TRP A 9 1.60 -5.90 -14.42
N LEU A 10 1.59 -4.57 -14.22
CA LEU A 10 0.51 -3.68 -14.71
C LEU A 10 0.46 -3.64 -16.26
N GLY A 11 1.59 -3.85 -16.93
CA GLY A 11 1.70 -3.92 -18.39
C GLY A 11 1.35 -5.30 -18.98
N ASP A 12 1.51 -6.36 -18.20
CA ASP A 12 1.28 -7.75 -18.62
C ASP A 12 -0.15 -8.23 -18.31
N GLN A 13 -0.77 -7.74 -17.22
CA GLN A 13 -2.19 -8.00 -16.92
C GLN A 13 -3.16 -7.52 -18.00
N LYS A 14 -2.81 -6.45 -18.72
CA LYS A 14 -3.66 -5.94 -19.82
C LYS A 14 -3.63 -6.84 -21.06
N ARG A 15 -2.69 -7.79 -21.16
CA ARG A 15 -2.49 -8.62 -22.37
C ARG A 15 -2.90 -10.08 -22.20
N THR A 16 -2.94 -10.64 -20.99
CA THR A 16 -3.15 -12.09 -20.81
C THR A 16 -4.53 -12.52 -20.27
N LEU A 17 -5.42 -11.60 -19.92
CA LEU A 17 -6.74 -11.94 -19.37
C LEU A 17 -7.89 -11.21 -20.09
N THR A 18 -8.14 -11.59 -21.35
CA THR A 18 -9.44 -11.40 -22.02
C THR A 18 -10.51 -12.36 -21.47
N ARG A 19 -10.68 -12.40 -20.15
CA ARG A 19 -11.82 -13.06 -19.48
C ARG A 19 -12.23 -12.24 -18.26
N GLY A 20 -13.18 -11.33 -18.47
CA GLY A 20 -13.99 -10.71 -17.43
C GLY A 20 -13.25 -9.81 -16.44
N TYR A 21 -13.36 -8.49 -16.64
CA TYR A 21 -12.86 -7.45 -15.73
C TYR A 21 -13.20 -7.66 -14.23
N HIS A 22 -14.29 -8.39 -13.92
CA HIS A 22 -14.70 -8.72 -12.54
C HIS A 22 -13.82 -9.77 -11.84
N LEU A 23 -13.35 -10.81 -12.55
CA LEU A 23 -12.47 -11.83 -11.97
C LEU A 23 -11.09 -11.23 -11.67
N CYS A 24 -10.59 -10.35 -12.54
CA CYS A 24 -9.32 -9.64 -12.33
C CYS A 24 -9.33 -8.75 -11.08
N ALA A 25 -10.45 -8.05 -10.80
CA ALA A 25 -10.56 -7.18 -9.63
C ALA A 25 -10.66 -7.97 -8.31
N ILE A 26 -11.44 -9.07 -8.29
CA ILE A 26 -11.56 -9.94 -7.12
C ILE A 26 -10.24 -10.67 -6.84
N CYS A 27 -9.60 -11.20 -7.87
CA CYS A 27 -8.29 -11.84 -7.77
C CYS A 27 -7.21 -10.87 -7.25
N TRP A 28 -7.18 -9.63 -7.78
CA TRP A 28 -6.25 -8.59 -7.33
C TRP A 28 -6.41 -8.25 -5.84
N THR A 29 -7.65 -8.11 -5.37
CA THR A 29 -7.92 -7.79 -3.97
C THR A 29 -7.54 -8.95 -3.04
N LYS A 30 -7.79 -10.20 -3.42
CA LYS A 30 -7.35 -11.40 -2.68
C LYS A 30 -5.83 -11.52 -2.62
N GLN A 31 -5.13 -11.29 -3.73
CA GLN A 31 -3.66 -11.33 -3.76
C GLN A 31 -3.03 -10.20 -2.92
N THR A 32 -3.62 -9.00 -2.94
CA THR A 32 -3.18 -7.89 -2.10
C THR A 32 -3.37 -8.20 -0.61
N GLN A 33 -4.46 -8.88 -0.25
CA GLN A 33 -4.71 -9.33 1.12
C GLN A 33 -3.72 -10.41 1.55
N ALA A 34 -3.49 -11.44 0.71
CA ALA A 34 -2.47 -12.46 0.94
C ALA A 34 -1.07 -11.83 1.16
N ALA A 35 -0.71 -10.84 0.34
CA ALA A 35 0.58 -10.16 0.45
C ALA A 35 0.73 -9.35 1.75
N ARG A 36 -0.38 -8.78 2.24
CA ARG A 36 -0.42 -7.91 3.43
C ARG A 36 -0.68 -8.64 4.74
N ALA A 37 -1.13 -9.89 4.68
CA ALA A 37 -1.46 -10.73 5.81
C ALA A 37 -0.38 -10.67 6.89
N GLY A 38 -0.80 -10.53 8.14
CA GLY A 38 0.10 -10.39 9.29
C GLY A 38 0.66 -11.73 9.76
N SER A 39 0.01 -12.83 9.35
CA SER A 39 0.37 -14.19 9.71
C SER A 39 0.41 -15.10 8.48
N VAL A 40 1.15 -16.21 8.59
CA VAL A 40 1.21 -17.23 7.53
C VAL A 40 -0.17 -17.86 7.32
N TYR A 41 -0.90 -18.11 8.41
CA TYR A 41 -2.24 -18.68 8.36
C TYR A 41 -3.21 -17.83 7.52
N GLU A 42 -3.28 -16.53 7.80
CA GLU A 42 -4.12 -15.59 7.04
C GLU A 42 -3.68 -15.50 5.57
N CYS A 43 -2.37 -15.55 5.30
CA CYS A 43 -1.85 -15.59 3.93
C CYS A 43 -2.32 -16.84 3.17
N GLU A 44 -2.32 -18.00 3.82
CA GLU A 44 -2.73 -19.28 3.22
C GLU A 44 -4.24 -19.36 2.96
N GLU A 45 -5.06 -18.73 3.79
CA GLU A 45 -6.51 -18.63 3.53
C GLU A 45 -6.77 -17.90 2.20
N TYR A 46 -6.13 -16.74 1.99
CA TYR A 46 -6.27 -15.98 0.74
C TYR A 46 -5.66 -16.72 -0.46
N LEU A 47 -4.56 -17.44 -0.29
CA LEU A 47 -3.98 -18.28 -1.35
C LEU A 47 -4.92 -19.42 -1.74
N SER A 48 -5.59 -20.04 -0.78
CA SER A 48 -6.59 -21.09 -1.04
C SER A 48 -7.81 -20.55 -1.78
N MET A 49 -8.23 -19.32 -1.47
CA MET A 49 -9.29 -18.63 -2.22
C MET A 49 -8.86 -18.24 -3.64
N LEU A 50 -7.56 -18.01 -3.88
CA LEU A 50 -7.01 -17.75 -5.20
C LEU A 50 -6.90 -19.04 -6.03
N ASP A 51 -6.51 -20.15 -5.41
CA ASP A 51 -6.45 -21.46 -6.07
C ASP A 51 -7.80 -21.93 -6.58
N TYR A 52 -8.86 -21.63 -5.82
CA TYR A 52 -10.23 -21.91 -6.25
C TYR A 52 -10.63 -21.11 -7.50
N ASP A 53 -10.17 -19.87 -7.61
CA ASP A 53 -10.47 -19.01 -8.76
C ASP A 53 -9.59 -19.35 -9.98
N ASP A 54 -8.27 -19.51 -9.77
CA ASP A 54 -7.29 -19.87 -10.78
C ASP A 54 -6.04 -20.52 -10.13
N PRO A 55 -5.84 -21.85 -10.31
CA PRO A 55 -4.72 -22.58 -9.71
C PRO A 55 -3.34 -22.21 -10.27
N GLU A 56 -3.25 -21.52 -11.42
CA GLU A 56 -1.96 -21.10 -11.98
C GLU A 56 -1.33 -19.93 -11.20
N ILE A 57 -2.14 -19.21 -10.42
CA ILE A 57 -1.70 -18.04 -9.65
C ILE A 57 -0.74 -18.45 -8.54
N ARG A 58 -1.02 -19.53 -7.80
CA ARG A 58 -0.11 -20.00 -6.74
C ARG A 58 1.22 -20.44 -7.31
N ARG A 59 1.23 -21.19 -8.43
CA ARG A 59 2.48 -21.59 -9.11
C ARG A 59 3.30 -20.37 -9.55
N TYR A 60 2.63 -19.34 -10.05
CA TYR A 60 3.26 -18.08 -10.41
C TYR A 60 3.88 -17.37 -9.19
N LEU A 61 3.13 -17.28 -8.09
CA LEU A 61 3.57 -16.64 -6.85
C LEU A 61 4.72 -17.38 -6.16
N GLU A 62 4.71 -18.71 -6.22
CA GLU A 62 5.81 -19.57 -5.76
C GLU A 62 7.09 -19.31 -6.54
N ARG A 63 6.99 -19.15 -7.87
CA ARG A 63 8.15 -18.85 -8.72
C ARG A 63 8.80 -17.50 -8.38
N ILE A 64 8.02 -16.53 -7.91
CA ILE A 64 8.55 -15.25 -7.42
C ILE A 64 9.28 -15.44 -6.08
N GLY A 65 8.71 -16.29 -5.21
CA GLY A 65 9.18 -16.57 -3.85
C GLY A 65 8.37 -15.80 -2.81
N TYR A 66 7.75 -16.50 -1.87
CA TYR A 66 6.88 -15.92 -0.84
C TYR A 66 7.60 -14.89 0.03
N ASP A 67 8.88 -15.09 0.30
CA ASP A 67 9.76 -14.17 1.03
C ASP A 67 9.87 -12.79 0.37
N LYS A 68 9.64 -12.69 -0.94
CA LYS A 68 9.76 -11.46 -1.75
C LYS A 68 8.48 -10.67 -1.91
N TRP A 69 7.31 -11.29 -1.76
CA TRP A 69 6.03 -10.58 -1.98
C TRP A 69 5.06 -10.67 -0.80
N SER A 70 5.12 -11.72 0.02
CA SER A 70 4.28 -11.84 1.21
C SER A 70 5.01 -11.26 2.43
N ARG A 71 4.26 -10.50 3.24
CA ARG A 71 4.73 -9.95 4.51
C ARG A 71 4.91 -11.05 5.56
N ALA A 72 4.00 -12.01 5.60
CA ALA A 72 4.02 -13.13 6.55
C ALA A 72 5.29 -13.98 6.45
N TYR A 73 5.82 -14.11 5.24
CA TYR A 73 7.02 -14.90 4.93
C TYR A 73 8.31 -14.06 4.87
N ALA A 74 8.24 -12.75 5.05
CA ALA A 74 9.41 -11.88 5.00
C ALA A 74 10.22 -11.97 6.30
N SER A 75 11.53 -12.19 6.18
CA SER A 75 12.45 -12.27 7.34
C SER A 75 12.60 -10.96 8.12
N ARG A 76 12.24 -9.82 7.50
CA ARG A 76 12.22 -8.50 8.13
C ARG A 76 10.83 -7.90 8.00
N ASN A 77 10.41 -7.14 9.02
CA ASN A 77 9.15 -6.41 8.99
C ASN A 77 9.17 -5.39 7.84
N ARG A 78 8.56 -5.76 6.70
CA ARG A 78 8.39 -4.86 5.58
C ARG A 78 7.17 -4.00 5.86
N TYR A 79 7.40 -2.77 6.30
CA TYR A 79 6.40 -1.74 6.21
C TYR A 79 6.14 -1.53 4.72
N SER A 80 5.03 -2.08 4.20
CA SER A 80 4.53 -1.65 2.90
C SER A 80 4.01 -0.23 3.08
N VAL A 81 4.92 0.75 3.16
CA VAL A 81 4.53 2.12 2.82
C VAL A 81 4.15 2.01 1.36
N MET A 82 2.84 2.00 1.12
CA MET A 82 2.23 1.80 -0.17
C MET A 82 2.79 2.87 -1.11
N MET A 83 3.79 2.50 -1.92
CA MET A 83 4.47 3.47 -2.79
C MET A 83 3.50 4.05 -3.83
N SER A 84 2.39 3.35 -4.13
CA SER A 84 1.31 3.89 -4.97
C SER A 84 0.62 5.08 -4.30
N ASN A 85 0.29 5.02 -3.01
CA ASN A 85 -0.34 6.16 -2.33
C ASN A 85 0.60 7.37 -2.26
N ASN A 86 1.90 7.13 -2.03
CA ASN A 86 2.88 8.23 -2.07
C ASN A 86 3.02 8.83 -3.47
N ALA A 87 3.01 7.99 -4.52
CA ALA A 87 3.08 8.45 -5.91
C ALA A 87 1.78 9.13 -6.35
N GLU A 88 0.62 8.62 -5.96
CA GLU A 88 -0.71 9.18 -6.25
C GLU A 88 -0.92 10.52 -5.53
N SER A 89 -0.60 10.59 -4.23
CA SER A 89 -0.67 11.84 -3.47
C SER A 89 0.30 12.89 -4.00
N LEU A 90 1.52 12.50 -4.37
CA LEU A 90 2.45 13.42 -5.02
C LEU A 90 1.92 13.85 -6.38
N ASN A 91 1.42 12.92 -7.20
CA ASN A 91 0.83 13.21 -8.51
C ASN A 91 -0.37 14.15 -8.41
N ALA A 92 -1.22 13.99 -7.40
CA ALA A 92 -2.35 14.87 -7.14
C ALA A 92 -1.89 16.31 -6.84
N VAL A 93 -0.77 16.48 -6.13
CA VAL A 93 -0.21 17.79 -5.78
C VAL A 93 0.54 18.43 -6.94
N VAL A 94 1.25 17.63 -7.76
CA VAL A 94 1.96 18.16 -8.93
C VAL A 94 1.09 18.31 -10.16
N VAL A 95 -0.18 17.87 -10.16
CA VAL A 95 -1.03 17.91 -11.36
C VAL A 95 -1.17 19.33 -11.90
N THR A 96 -1.26 20.33 -11.02
CA THR A 96 -1.33 21.76 -11.34
C THR A 96 0.03 22.36 -11.70
N ALA A 97 1.13 21.69 -11.35
CA ALA A 97 2.49 22.13 -11.60
C ALA A 97 3.10 21.53 -12.88
N ARG A 98 2.37 20.70 -13.62
CA ARG A 98 2.86 20.04 -14.85
C ARG A 98 3.08 21.00 -16.03
N GLU A 99 2.51 22.19 -15.97
CA GLU A 99 2.68 23.23 -16.99
C GLU A 99 4.00 24.00 -16.82
N TYR A 100 4.71 23.81 -15.70
CA TYR A 100 5.98 24.48 -15.46
C TYR A 100 7.15 23.82 -16.21
N PRO A 101 8.20 24.59 -16.55
CA PRO A 101 9.49 24.04 -16.97
C PRO A 101 10.03 23.04 -15.93
N ILE A 102 10.76 22.02 -16.38
CA ILE A 102 11.26 20.91 -15.55
C ILE A 102 11.98 21.42 -14.28
N CYS A 103 12.82 22.47 -14.41
CA CYS A 103 13.52 23.05 -13.27
C CYS A 103 12.57 23.60 -12.20
N LYS A 104 11.49 24.29 -12.61
CA LYS A 104 10.49 24.87 -11.71
C LYS A 104 9.61 23.80 -11.07
N LEU A 105 9.31 22.72 -11.79
CA LEU A 105 8.62 21.57 -11.24
C LEU A 105 9.43 20.88 -10.13
N ILE A 106 10.75 20.72 -10.34
CA ILE A 106 11.64 20.11 -9.34
C ILE A 106 11.73 20.99 -8.08
N GLU A 107 11.92 22.31 -8.25
CA GLU A 107 11.93 23.28 -7.15
C GLU A 107 10.61 23.20 -6.35
N PHE A 108 9.47 23.11 -7.02
CA PHE A 108 8.16 22.99 -6.39
C PHE A 108 8.01 21.68 -5.59
N ILE A 109 8.42 20.54 -6.15
CA ILE A 109 8.36 19.24 -5.47
C ILE A 109 9.23 19.24 -4.22
N VAL A 110 10.47 19.72 -4.33
CA VAL A 110 11.42 19.77 -3.22
C VAL A 110 10.89 20.69 -2.12
N GLY A 111 10.42 21.89 -2.46
CA GLY A 111 9.85 22.83 -1.50
C GLY A 111 8.62 22.28 -0.77
N THR A 112 7.74 21.60 -1.51
CA THR A 112 6.54 20.97 -0.93
C THR A 112 6.92 19.85 0.04
N MET A 113 7.84 18.97 -0.35
CA MET A 113 8.31 17.89 0.52
C MET A 113 8.99 18.43 1.78
N GLN A 114 9.88 19.42 1.63
CA GLN A 114 10.55 20.07 2.76
C GLN A 114 9.55 20.67 3.74
N LYS A 115 8.54 21.40 3.23
CA LYS A 115 7.46 21.94 4.07
C LYS A 115 6.73 20.84 4.82
N TRP A 116 6.26 19.79 4.14
CA TRP A 116 5.57 18.68 4.79
C TRP A 116 6.41 17.97 5.86
N PHE A 117 7.72 17.82 5.64
CA PHE A 117 8.60 17.24 6.66
C PHE A 117 8.82 18.18 7.85
N CYS A 118 8.87 19.48 7.62
CA CYS A 118 8.94 20.49 8.68
C CYS A 118 7.65 20.45 9.52
N ASP A 119 6.50 20.58 8.86
CA ASP A 119 5.18 20.57 9.50
C ASP A 119 4.96 19.29 10.32
N ARG A 120 5.33 18.12 9.78
CA ARG A 120 5.24 16.83 10.50
C ARG A 120 6.18 16.75 11.69
N ARG A 121 7.38 17.33 11.59
CA ARG A 121 8.35 17.35 12.69
C ARG A 121 7.86 18.25 13.81
N GLU A 122 7.34 19.42 13.49
CA GLU A 122 6.73 20.34 14.45
C GLU A 122 5.52 19.71 15.12
N ALA A 123 4.63 19.09 14.34
CA ALA A 123 3.48 18.35 14.88
C ALA A 123 3.90 17.20 15.81
N ALA A 124 4.95 16.45 15.46
CA ALA A 124 5.47 15.38 16.31
C ALA A 124 6.13 15.90 17.58
N ALA A 125 6.85 17.04 17.51
CA ALA A 125 7.46 17.67 18.68
C ALA A 125 6.43 18.26 19.63
N ALA A 126 5.31 18.77 19.10
CA ALA A 126 4.17 19.24 19.89
C ALA A 126 3.30 18.10 20.46
N ASN A 127 3.51 16.86 20.01
CA ASN A 127 2.73 15.72 20.44
C ASN A 127 3.29 15.17 21.76
N GLU A 128 2.55 15.37 22.85
CA GLU A 128 2.97 14.93 24.19
C GLU A 128 2.82 13.42 24.40
N SER A 129 2.06 12.77 23.53
CA SER A 129 1.66 11.38 23.67
C SER A 129 2.44 10.43 22.79
N ARG A 130 2.38 9.14 23.15
CA ARG A 130 3.07 8.04 22.43
C ARG A 130 2.45 7.75 21.06
N LEU A 131 1.21 8.15 20.84
CA LEU A 131 0.46 7.92 19.60
C LEU A 131 0.27 9.25 18.89
N SER A 132 0.24 9.27 17.56
CA SER A 132 -0.12 10.51 16.85
C SER A 132 -1.55 10.94 17.21
N ALA A 133 -1.81 12.24 17.31
CA ALA A 133 -3.12 12.83 17.61
C ALA A 133 -4.32 12.17 16.88
N HIS A 134 -4.14 11.74 15.62
CA HIS A 134 -5.16 11.01 14.86
C HIS A 134 -5.57 9.69 15.53
N PHE A 135 -4.59 8.85 15.88
CA PHE A 135 -4.84 7.56 16.51
C PHE A 135 -5.29 7.70 17.96
N GLU A 136 -4.87 8.75 18.66
CA GLU A 136 -5.41 9.06 19.99
C GLU A 136 -6.88 9.42 19.93
N SER A 137 -7.25 10.27 18.98
CA SER A 137 -8.65 10.63 18.77
C SER A 137 -9.49 9.39 18.44
N GLN A 138 -8.98 8.47 17.60
CA GLN A 138 -9.64 7.20 17.32
C GLN A 138 -9.74 6.29 18.56
N LEU A 139 -8.68 6.23 19.37
CA LEU A 139 -8.66 5.42 20.58
C LEU A 139 -9.70 5.94 21.59
N ILE A 140 -9.73 7.25 21.82
CA ILE A 140 -10.70 7.90 22.71
C ILE A 140 -12.13 7.65 22.22
N LEU A 141 -12.40 7.78 20.91
CA LEU A 141 -13.70 7.48 20.33
C LEU A 141 -14.09 6.00 20.53
N SER A 142 -13.15 5.07 20.33
CA SER A 142 -13.42 3.64 20.52
C SER A 142 -13.71 3.28 21.99
N GLN A 143 -13.02 3.92 22.93
CA GLN A 143 -13.24 3.75 24.37
C GLN A 143 -14.58 4.35 24.80
N ALA A 144 -14.93 5.54 24.29
CA ALA A 144 -16.21 6.17 24.53
C ALA A 144 -17.38 5.31 24.02
N ASN A 145 -17.25 4.76 22.80
CA ASN A 145 -18.26 3.85 22.24
C ASN A 145 -18.40 2.55 23.03
N ALA A 146 -17.30 2.01 23.56
CA ALA A 146 -17.34 0.81 24.41
C ALA A 146 -18.01 1.06 25.77
N ALA A 147 -17.87 2.27 26.33
CA ALA A 147 -18.50 2.68 27.59
C ALA A 147 -20.01 2.95 27.46
N VAL A 148 -20.50 3.31 26.26
CA VAL A 148 -21.93 3.54 25.99
C VAL A 148 -22.71 2.24 25.72
N MET A 149 -22.01 1.15 25.40
CA MET A 149 -22.58 -0.18 25.15
C MET A 149 -22.60 -1.08 26.41
N GLN A 150 -22.23 -0.55 27.56
CA GLN A 150 -22.32 -1.19 28.89
C GLN A 150 -23.45 -0.55 29.70
#